data_AF-A0A3C0K3S6-F1
#
_entry.id   AF-A0A3C0K3S6-F1
#
_cell.length_a   1.000
_cell.length_b   1.000
_cell.length_c   1.000
_cell.angle_alpha   90.00
_cell.angle_beta   90.00
_cell.angle_gamma   90.00
#
_symmetry.space_group_name_H-M   'P 1'
#
loop_
_entity.id
_entity.type
_entity.pdbx_description
1 polymer ?
#
loop_
_entity_poly.entity_id
_entity_poly.type
_entity_poly.pdbx_seq_one_letter_code
_entity_poly.pdbx_strand_id
1 'polypeptide(L)'
;MVDLSLQNNPDPDPYPFWHQTEIESGQNYSGYDNRRISEYLEQARITPAISSRLALYKMFQKRFVDEMPALLIYHPTYSYITNVSVNGVNMGPIVESSDRFNSIFEWYIVVRRVVGGSIN
;
A
#
# COMPACT_ATOMS: atom_id res chain seq x y z
N MET A 1 9.79 -17.04 6.26
CA MET A 1 9.74 -15.60 5.95
C MET A 1 8.31 -15.19 6.22
N VAL A 2 8.09 -14.27 7.17
CA VAL A 2 6.73 -13.87 7.58
C VAL A 2 6.12 -13.10 6.41
N ASP A 3 5.08 -13.68 5.82
CA ASP A 3 4.24 -13.04 4.82
C ASP A 3 3.32 -12.03 5.54
N LEU A 4 3.68 -10.75 5.46
CA LEU A 4 3.00 -9.66 6.17
C LEU A 4 1.77 -9.22 5.35
N SER A 5 0.76 -10.08 5.39
CA SER A 5 -0.55 -9.88 4.76
C SER A 5 -1.35 -8.79 5.48
N LEU A 6 -1.11 -7.54 5.08
CA LEU A 6 -2.02 -6.40 5.29
C LEU A 6 -2.26 -5.62 3.98
N GLN A 7 -1.75 -6.12 2.85
CA GLN A 7 -1.51 -5.31 1.64
C GLN A 7 -2.70 -5.27 0.66
N ASN A 8 -3.78 -6.01 0.93
CA ASN A 8 -5.02 -5.99 0.14
C ASN A 8 -6.09 -5.03 0.68
N ASN A 9 -5.80 -4.24 1.72
CA ASN A 9 -6.72 -3.22 2.21
C ASN A 9 -6.42 -1.87 1.53
N PRO A 10 -7.39 -1.22 0.85
CA PRO A 10 -7.20 0.14 0.32
C PRO A 10 -6.90 1.18 1.42
N ASP A 11 -7.10 0.83 2.69
CA ASP A 11 -6.75 1.66 3.84
C ASP A 11 -5.36 1.28 4.39
N PRO A 12 -4.38 2.22 4.41
CA PRO A 12 -3.03 2.00 4.92
C PRO A 12 -3.02 2.01 6.47
N ASP A 13 -3.72 1.05 7.08
CA ASP A 13 -3.95 1.00 8.51
C ASP A 13 -2.68 0.66 9.31
N PRO A 14 -2.17 1.58 10.16
CA PRO A 14 -0.94 1.37 10.94
C PRO A 14 -1.14 0.47 12.18
N TYR A 15 -2.38 0.14 12.55
CA TYR A 15 -2.69 -0.51 13.83
C TYR A 15 -1.84 -1.74 14.16
N PRO A 16 -1.65 -2.73 13.25
CA PRO A 16 -0.91 -3.95 13.58
C PRO A 16 0.54 -3.71 14.01
N PHE A 17 1.12 -2.59 13.59
CA PHE A 17 2.52 -2.24 13.85
C PHE A 17 2.70 -1.38 15.11
N TRP A 18 1.68 -0.62 15.53
CA TRP A 18 1.85 0.46 16.50
C TRP A 18 0.83 0.48 17.64
N HIS A 19 -0.20 -0.37 17.60
CA HIS A 19 -1.15 -0.48 18.71
C HIS A 19 -0.55 -1.28 19.87
N GLN A 20 -0.88 -0.89 21.11
CA GLN A 20 -0.33 -1.53 22.32
C GLN A 20 -0.71 -3.02 22.46
N THR A 21 -1.85 -3.45 21.91
CA THR A 21 -2.27 -4.87 21.93
C THR A 21 -1.41 -5.75 21.04
N GLU A 22 -0.66 -5.16 20.12
CA GLU A 22 0.16 -5.88 19.15
C GLU A 22 1.60 -6.10 19.66
N ILE A 23 1.86 -5.77 20.93
CA ILE A 23 3.18 -5.94 21.55
C ILE A 23 3.47 -7.42 21.84
N GLU A 24 2.52 -8.15 22.44
CA GLU A 24 2.77 -9.52 22.91
C GLU A 24 2.68 -10.56 21.79
N SER A 25 1.71 -10.42 20.89
CA SER A 25 1.39 -11.41 19.85
C SER A 25 1.27 -10.82 18.44
N GLY A 26 1.57 -9.54 18.28
CA GLY A 26 1.38 -8.79 17.04
C GLY A 26 2.68 -8.36 16.38
N GLN A 27 2.61 -7.28 15.61
CA GLN A 27 3.75 -6.75 14.84
C GLN A 27 4.35 -5.48 15.44
N ASN A 28 3.95 -5.10 16.66
CA ASN A 28 4.59 -4.01 17.38
C ASN A 28 5.91 -4.47 18.02
N TYR A 29 6.88 -4.75 17.16
CA TYR A 29 8.20 -5.26 17.55
C TYR A 29 9.04 -4.26 18.34
N SER A 30 8.70 -2.98 18.27
CA SER A 30 9.34 -1.93 19.08
C SER A 30 8.93 -1.98 20.55
N GLY A 31 7.85 -2.69 20.89
CA GLY A 31 7.26 -2.66 22.23
C GLY A 31 6.70 -1.29 22.60
N TYR A 32 6.36 -0.48 21.59
CA TYR A 32 5.95 0.90 21.82
C TYR A 32 4.53 0.94 22.40
N ASP A 33 4.45 1.38 23.65
CA ASP A 33 3.20 1.50 24.41
C ASP A 33 2.82 2.98 24.56
N ASN A 34 1.84 3.42 23.78
CA ASN A 34 1.33 4.78 23.84
C ASN A 34 -0.19 4.83 23.69
N ARG A 35 -0.88 5.11 24.80
CA ARG A 35 -2.34 5.18 24.89
C ARG A 35 -2.99 6.04 23.79
N ARG A 36 -2.55 7.30 23.58
CA ARG A 36 -3.28 8.15 22.62
C ARG A 36 -3.05 7.72 21.17
N ILE A 37 -1.90 7.12 20.86
CA ILE A 37 -1.69 6.52 19.53
C ILE A 37 -2.61 5.34 19.34
N SER A 38 -2.71 4.45 20.33
CA SER A 38 -3.65 3.35 20.32
C SER A 38 -5.09 3.85 20.09
N GLU A 39 -5.51 4.90 20.82
CA GLU A 39 -6.84 5.54 20.64
C GLU A 39 -7.05 6.12 19.23
N TYR A 40 -6.06 6.83 18.66
CA TYR A 40 -6.16 7.36 17.30
C TYR A 40 -6.33 6.26 16.25
N LEU A 41 -5.59 5.15 16.40
CA LEU A 41 -5.61 4.02 15.47
C LEU A 41 -6.92 3.22 15.60
N GLU A 42 -7.40 3.00 16.83
CA GLU A 42 -8.70 2.35 17.08
C GLU A 42 -9.86 3.18 16.50
N GLN A 43 -9.88 4.49 16.77
CA GLN A 43 -10.89 5.38 16.22
C GLN A 43 -10.84 5.42 14.69
N ALA A 44 -9.65 5.40 14.10
CA ALA A 44 -9.48 5.41 12.65
C ALA A 44 -10.14 4.19 12.01
N ARG A 45 -9.98 3.00 12.60
CA ARG A 45 -10.57 1.74 12.10
C ARG A 45 -12.10 1.76 12.08
N ILE A 46 -12.73 2.36 13.08
CA ILE A 46 -14.20 2.41 13.18
C ILE A 46 -14.80 3.62 12.45
N THR A 47 -13.97 4.53 11.92
CA THR A 47 -14.43 5.75 11.26
C THR A 47 -14.64 5.53 9.76
N PRO A 48 -15.89 5.52 9.26
CA PRO A 48 -16.15 5.27 7.84
C PRO A 48 -15.78 6.47 6.96
N ALA A 49 -15.96 7.70 7.47
CA ALA A 49 -15.69 8.93 6.73
C ALA A 49 -14.18 9.12 6.49
N ILE A 50 -13.78 9.14 5.21
CA ILE A 50 -12.38 9.21 4.78
C ILE A 50 -11.67 10.46 5.31
N SER A 51 -12.33 11.62 5.31
CA SER A 51 -11.76 12.88 5.81
C SER A 51 -11.46 12.83 7.31
N SER A 52 -12.38 12.27 8.10
CA SER A 52 -12.21 12.09 9.54
C SER A 52 -11.11 11.07 9.85
N ARG A 53 -11.07 9.95 9.11
CA ARG A 53 -10.01 8.95 9.23
C ARG A 53 -8.63 9.52 8.89
N LEU A 54 -8.53 10.33 7.84
CA LEU A 54 -7.30 11.03 7.48
C LEU A 54 -6.82 11.98 8.57
N ALA A 55 -7.73 12.67 9.26
CA ALA A 55 -7.37 13.55 10.37
C ALA A 55 -6.76 12.75 11.54
N LEU A 56 -7.33 11.59 11.88
CA LEU A 56 -6.81 10.69 12.91
C LEU A 56 -5.41 10.16 12.54
N TYR A 57 -5.19 9.75 11.28
CA TYR A 57 -3.87 9.34 10.82
C TYR A 57 -2.83 10.47 10.86
N LYS A 58 -3.22 11.72 10.58
CA LYS A 58 -2.32 12.86 10.74
C LYS A 58 -1.92 13.08 12.20
N MET A 59 -2.84 12.89 13.14
CA MET A 59 -2.54 13.00 14.58
C MET A 59 -1.59 11.89 15.03
N PHE A 60 -1.81 10.66 14.55
CA PHE A 60 -0.87 9.55 14.73
C PHE A 60 0.51 9.89 14.17
N GLN A 61 0.60 10.30 12.90
CA GLN A 61 1.87 10.60 12.23
C GLN A 61 2.65 11.72 12.93
N LYS A 62 1.97 12.79 13.34
CA LYS A 62 2.59 13.88 14.09
C LYS A 62 3.26 13.35 15.36
N ARG A 63 2.53 12.56 16.14
CA ARG A 63 3.05 12.02 17.39
C ARG A 63 4.13 10.97 17.18
N PHE A 64 3.99 10.14 16.14
CA PHE A 64 4.99 9.17 15.74
C PHE A 64 6.32 9.84 15.40
N VAL A 65 6.29 10.97 14.68
CA VAL A 65 7.52 11.74 14.38
C VAL A 65 8.08 12.40 15.64
N ASP A 66 7.21 12.96 16.50
CA ASP A 66 7.64 13.64 17.73
C ASP A 66 8.30 12.67 18.73
N GLU A 67 7.82 11.42 18.84
CA GLU A 67 8.32 10.40 19.77
C GLU A 67 9.31 9.40 19.13
N MET A 68 9.33 9.32 17.80
CA MET A 68 10.24 8.52 16.98
C MET A 68 10.45 7.07 17.48
N PRO A 69 9.37 6.26 17.65
CA PRO A 69 9.49 4.89 18.14
C PRO A 69 10.20 3.95 17.15
N ALA A 70 10.28 4.35 15.87
CA ALA A 70 11.15 3.73 14.89
C ALA A 70 11.71 4.77 13.92
N LEU A 71 12.85 4.44 13.32
CA LEU A 71 13.50 5.27 12.30
C LEU A 71 12.98 4.89 10.90
N LEU A 72 12.30 5.82 10.24
CA LEU A 72 11.90 5.66 8.85
C LEU A 72 13.13 5.87 7.94
N ILE A 73 13.47 4.86 7.15
CA ILE A 73 14.68 4.92 6.29
C ILE A 73 14.32 5.43 4.89
N TYR A 74 13.42 4.75 4.17
CA TYR A 74 12.96 5.14 2.84
C TYR A 74 11.71 4.37 2.40
N HIS A 75 11.07 4.83 1.32
CA HIS A 75 10.03 4.10 0.59
C HIS A 75 10.62 3.55 -0.72
N PRO A 76 10.64 2.22 -0.94
CA PRO A 76 11.23 1.64 -2.15
C PRO A 76 10.43 2.01 -3.39
N THR A 77 11.14 2.38 -4.47
CA THR A 77 10.54 2.48 -5.81
C THR A 77 10.94 1.25 -6.60
N TYR A 78 9.96 0.46 -7.03
CA TYR A 78 10.20 -0.72 -7.86
C TYR A 78 10.18 -0.33 -9.35
N SER A 79 11.31 -0.54 -10.03
CA SER A 79 11.39 -0.41 -11.50
C SER A 79 11.34 -1.79 -12.13
N TYR A 80 10.50 -1.96 -13.14
CA TYR A 80 10.39 -3.21 -13.88
C TYR A 80 10.58 -2.97 -15.37
N ILE A 81 11.40 -3.80 -16.00
CA ILE A 81 11.79 -3.68 -17.40
C ILE A 81 11.07 -4.78 -18.17
N THR A 82 10.31 -4.39 -19.19
CA THR A 82 9.69 -5.32 -20.14
C THR A 82 10.42 -5.29 -21.47
N ASN A 83 10.26 -6.35 -22.26
CA ASN A 83 10.73 -6.35 -23.63
C ASN A 83 9.90 -5.36 -24.45
N VAL A 84 10.54 -4.57 -25.30
CA VAL A 84 9.90 -3.56 -26.17
C VAL A 84 8.80 -4.12 -27.09
N SER A 85 8.83 -5.43 -27.36
CA SER A 85 7.79 -6.12 -28.14
C SER A 85 6.50 -6.38 -27.36
N VAL A 86 6.52 -6.32 -26.03
CA VAL A 86 5.35 -6.53 -25.17
C VAL A 86 4.64 -5.19 -24.98
N ASN A 87 3.45 -5.10 -25.57
CA ASN A 87 2.58 -3.94 -25.49
C ASN A 87 1.47 -4.18 -24.45
N GLY A 88 0.76 -3.12 -24.07
CA GLY A 88 -0.34 -3.22 -23.10
C GLY A 88 0.12 -3.36 -21.65
N VAL A 89 1.42 -3.19 -21.37
CA VAL A 89 1.95 -3.23 -20.00
C VAL A 89 1.56 -1.94 -19.28
N ASN A 90 0.61 -2.05 -18.36
CA ASN A 90 0.27 -0.99 -17.42
C ASN A 90 0.70 -1.42 -16.02
N MET A 91 1.65 -0.69 -15.44
CA MET A 91 2.08 -0.89 -14.06
C MET A 91 1.36 0.12 -13.18
N GLY A 92 0.34 -0.36 -12.47
CA GLY A 92 -0.30 0.39 -11.38
C GLY A 92 0.60 0.46 -10.14
N PRO A 93 0.04 0.81 -8.97
CA PRO A 93 0.76 0.70 -7.71
C PRO A 93 1.24 -0.74 -7.51
N ILE A 94 2.55 -0.91 -7.30
CA ILE A 94 3.16 -2.21 -7.01
C ILE A 94 3.41 -2.23 -5.50
N VAL A 95 2.56 -2.96 -4.77
CA VAL A 95 2.69 -3.14 -3.32
C VAL A 95 3.47 -4.42 -3.06
N GLU A 96 3.06 -5.49 -3.74
CA GLU A 96 3.77 -6.76 -3.79
C GLU A 96 4.44 -6.97 -5.16
N SER A 97 5.48 -7.80 -5.19
CA SER A 97 6.13 -8.14 -6.46
C SER A 97 5.15 -8.74 -7.46
N SER A 98 4.17 -9.53 -7.01
CA SER A 98 3.09 -10.14 -7.81
C SER A 98 2.22 -9.13 -8.55
N ASP A 99 1.99 -7.94 -8.00
CA ASP A 99 1.11 -6.91 -8.56
C ASP A 99 1.50 -6.46 -9.97
N ARG A 100 2.77 -6.66 -10.35
CA ARG A 100 3.27 -6.40 -11.71
C ARG A 100 2.50 -7.15 -12.79
N PHE A 101 1.83 -8.25 -12.44
CA PHE A 101 1.03 -9.06 -13.34
C PHE A 101 -0.46 -8.74 -13.30
N ASN A 102 -0.89 -7.72 -12.55
CA ASN A 102 -2.31 -7.35 -12.45
C ASN A 102 -2.92 -6.98 -13.80
N SER A 103 -2.12 -6.51 -14.77
CA SER A 103 -2.57 -6.20 -16.14
C SER A 103 -2.20 -7.27 -17.17
N ILE A 104 -1.76 -8.47 -16.77
CA ILE A 104 -1.21 -9.48 -17.71
C ILE A 104 -2.18 -9.89 -18.82
N PHE A 105 -3.49 -9.81 -18.57
CA PHE A 105 -4.53 -10.11 -19.55
C PHE A 105 -4.64 -9.06 -20.68
N GLU A 106 -4.09 -7.87 -20.48
CA GLU A 106 -4.03 -6.80 -21.48
C GLU A 106 -2.76 -6.88 -22.34
N TRP A 107 -1.81 -7.76 -21.98
CA TRP A 107 -0.51 -7.81 -22.64
C TRP A 107 -0.60 -8.54 -23.97
N TYR A 108 0.04 -7.99 -25.00
CA TYR A 108 0.09 -8.60 -26.33
C TYR A 108 1.40 -8.29 -27.06
N ILE A 109 1.74 -9.16 -28.02
CA ILE A 109 2.94 -9.02 -28.87
C ILE A 109 2.55 -8.68 -30.31
N VAL A 110 1.57 -9.39 -30.88
CA VAL A 110 1.21 -9.26 -32.29
C VAL A 110 -0.08 -8.46 -32.43
N VAL A 111 -0.01 -7.35 -33.17
CA VAL A 111 -1.17 -6.57 -33.60
C VAL A 111 -1.45 -6.81 -35.08
N ARG A 112 -2.69 -7.20 -35.42
CA ARG A 112 -3.15 -7.18 -36.82
C ARG A 112 -3.74 -5.80 -37.10
N ARG A 113 -3.06 -4.99 -37.92
CA ARG A 113 -3.66 -3.75 -38.46
C ARG A 113 -4.74 -4.14 -39.47
N VAL A 114 -6.00 -3.84 -39.14
CA VAL A 114 -7.10 -3.85 -40.11
C VAL A 114 -7.14 -2.46 -40.73
N VAL A 115 -6.66 -2.33 -41.97
CA VAL A 115 -6.84 -1.11 -42.75
C VAL A 115 -8.29 -1.10 -43.21
N GLY A 116 -9.12 -0.25 -42.59
CA GLY A 116 -10.47 0.01 -43.07
C GLY A 116 -10.37 0.65 -44.46
N GLY A 117 -10.81 -0.08 -45.48
CA GLY A 117 -10.94 0.48 -46.83
C GLY A 117 -11.92 1.64 -46.81
N SER A 118 -11.46 2.79 -47.30
CA SER A 118 -12.32 3.94 -47.61
C SER A 118 -13.46 3.47 -48.52
N ILE A 119 -14.68 3.52 -47.99
CA ILE A 119 -15.90 3.44 -48.80
C ILE A 119 -15.98 4.72 -49.63
N ASN A 120 -15.98 4.55 -50.96
CA ASN A 120 -16.15 5.62 -51.95
C ASN A 120 -17.52 6.29 -51.81
#